data_AF-A0AAV9SR76-F1
#
_entry.id   AF-A0AAV9SR76-F1
#
_cell.length_a   1.000
_cell.length_b   1.000
_cell.length_c   1.000
_cell.angle_alpha   90.00
_cell.angle_beta   90.00
_cell.angle_gamma   90.00
#
_symmetry.space_group_name_H-M   'P 1'
#
loop_
_entity.id
_entity.type
_entity.pdbx_description
1 polymer ?
#
loop_
_entity_poly.entity_id
_entity_poly.type
_entity_poly.pdbx_seq_one_letter_code
_entity_poly.pdbx_strand_id
1 'polypeptide(L)'
;MLKDRSSVLQQKKCCPVGEISENGVEDEEDLYACVYDDEEGGEIYEDLMKTEAVPPPALQKQAEIDIRSCCLTEIKQTEEKYTETLESIEKHFMMPLTMFFSVAEMEKVFVNIPELVKVHKCLLLEIQDSIHHKSSQNLYQIFITFKERLLIYGKYCSHVETAITSLDEICRSREDVRMKLEECSKRANYGKFTLRDLLVVPMQRVLKYHLLLQELVKHTHDASDKSNLRTALDAMKDLAQYVNEVKRDNETVREIDQYQKSIENLNQPLTNYGRPKGDGEARVASVDKRAKQDRHIFLFDAAVIVCKRRGDIYEMKEVIDLHLFKITNNPTSDKENRKWSYGFYLTHNQGQNGFEFFFKTKELKKKWLEQFGMAISNIHPENATNNFHEFRMHTFERITSCNSCHMLLRGIFYQGYLCSKCGLGAHKECLGRFGCCGKTDSSSVRTQGKHRDPGLPKMLVTRNYFGVPSPASGPALTINTGDIIELICADLHSPWWQGRILSTKEAGFFPSDAVRPCPCVSSFGFQSCQ
;
A
#
# COMPACT_ATOMS: atom_id res chain seq x y z
N MET A 1 -41.47 27.35 3.59
CA MET A 1 -41.51 25.96 3.08
C MET A 1 -40.09 25.56 2.70
N LEU A 2 -39.39 24.94 3.64
CA LEU A 2 -38.02 24.45 3.54
C LEU A 2 -38.04 23.15 4.32
N LYS A 3 -37.92 22.00 3.64
CA LYS A 3 -37.69 20.69 4.24
C LYS A 3 -36.87 19.82 3.30
N ASP A 4 -35.89 19.16 3.93
CA ASP A 4 -35.26 17.90 3.58
C ASP A 4 -34.31 17.84 2.37
N ARG A 5 -33.06 18.25 2.65
CA ARG A 5 -31.83 17.71 2.04
C ARG A 5 -30.93 17.18 3.14
N SER A 6 -31.24 15.99 3.68
CA SER A 6 -30.36 15.26 4.62
C SER A 6 -30.75 13.78 4.67
N SER A 7 -30.54 13.03 3.59
CA SER A 7 -30.69 11.56 3.61
C SER A 7 -30.10 10.83 2.39
N VAL A 8 -28.95 11.24 1.87
CA VAL A 8 -28.25 10.50 0.79
C VAL A 8 -26.76 10.40 1.12
N LEU A 9 -26.44 9.63 2.17
CA LEU A 9 -25.07 9.21 2.52
C LEU A 9 -25.19 8.03 3.49
N GLN A 10 -25.72 6.90 3.01
CA GLN A 10 -25.73 5.66 3.78
C GLN A 10 -25.99 4.46 2.86
N GLN A 11 -24.98 4.06 2.09
CA GLN A 11 -24.80 2.69 1.57
C GLN A 11 -23.47 2.55 0.81
N LYS A 12 -22.33 2.85 1.45
CA LYS A 12 -21.07 2.23 1.03
C LYS A 12 -21.03 0.82 1.63
N LYS A 13 -21.15 -0.20 0.78
CA LYS A 13 -21.04 -1.61 1.16
C LYS A 13 -19.61 -1.84 1.68
N CYS A 14 -19.49 -2.23 2.94
CA CYS A 14 -18.29 -2.93 3.41
C CYS A 14 -18.32 -4.32 2.75
N CYS A 15 -17.43 -4.59 1.80
CA CYS A 15 -17.24 -5.94 1.28
C CYS A 15 -16.63 -6.83 2.37
N PRO A 16 -17.22 -8.01 2.66
CA PRO A 16 -16.57 -9.03 3.48
C PRO A 16 -15.48 -9.71 2.65
N VAL A 17 -14.28 -9.81 3.21
CA VAL A 17 -13.18 -10.62 2.65
C VAL A 17 -13.65 -12.08 2.62
N GLY A 18 -13.90 -12.59 1.41
CA GLY A 18 -14.35 -13.95 1.13
C GLY A 18 -13.18 -14.91 0.91
N GLU A 19 -13.43 -16.17 1.24
CA GLU A 19 -12.54 -17.31 1.12
C GLU A 19 -12.07 -17.54 -0.34
N ILE A 20 -10.80 -17.91 -0.51
CA ILE A 20 -10.18 -18.20 -1.79
C ILE A 20 -10.86 -19.44 -2.40
N SER A 21 -11.67 -19.24 -3.45
CA SER A 21 -12.05 -20.31 -4.36
C SER A 21 -11.08 -20.34 -5.53
N GLU A 22 -10.58 -21.54 -5.87
CA GLU A 22 -9.72 -21.78 -7.03
C GLU A 22 -10.50 -21.54 -8.33
N ASN A 23 -10.67 -20.29 -8.76
CA ASN A 23 -11.00 -19.89 -10.13
C ASN A 23 -10.69 -18.39 -10.31
N GLY A 24 -9.56 -18.07 -10.94
CA GLY A 24 -8.99 -16.71 -11.04
C GLY A 24 -9.72 -15.74 -11.97
N VAL A 25 -10.99 -15.45 -11.72
CA VAL A 25 -11.77 -14.42 -12.43
C VAL A 25 -12.31 -13.34 -11.49
N GLU A 26 -12.38 -13.58 -10.17
CA GLU A 26 -12.93 -12.61 -9.20
C GLU A 26 -11.95 -11.48 -8.81
N ASP A 27 -10.63 -11.67 -8.97
CA ASP A 27 -9.61 -10.70 -8.52
C ASP A 27 -9.43 -9.45 -9.42
N GLU A 28 -9.98 -9.42 -10.64
CA GLU A 28 -9.78 -8.28 -11.57
C GLU A 28 -10.76 -7.12 -11.36
N GLU A 29 -11.99 -7.36 -10.87
CA GLU A 29 -12.96 -6.29 -10.59
C GLU A 29 -12.58 -5.45 -9.36
N ASP A 30 -12.03 -6.07 -8.32
CA ASP A 30 -11.61 -5.39 -7.08
C ASP A 30 -10.44 -4.41 -7.27
N LEU A 31 -9.65 -4.58 -8.34
CA LEU A 31 -8.52 -3.69 -8.65
C LEU A 31 -8.97 -2.29 -9.11
N TYR A 32 -10.21 -2.15 -9.56
CA TYR A 32 -10.74 -0.89 -10.11
C TYR A 32 -11.89 -0.30 -9.30
N ALA A 33 -12.45 -1.07 -8.35
CA ALA A 33 -13.66 -0.73 -7.59
C ALA A 33 -13.57 0.56 -6.74
N CYS A 34 -12.37 1.07 -6.43
CA CYS A 34 -12.20 2.28 -5.60
C CYS A 34 -11.75 3.53 -6.40
N VAL A 35 -11.47 3.39 -7.70
CA VAL A 35 -10.81 4.43 -8.50
C VAL A 35 -11.70 4.98 -9.62
N TYR A 36 -12.66 4.20 -10.13
CA TYR A 36 -13.42 4.57 -11.31
C TYR A 36 -14.93 4.65 -11.04
N ASP A 37 -15.40 5.83 -10.64
CA ASP A 37 -16.77 6.28 -10.90
C ASP A 37 -16.79 7.47 -11.89
N ASP A 38 -15.63 7.91 -12.40
CA ASP A 38 -15.50 9.03 -13.37
C ASP A 38 -15.17 8.50 -14.77
N GLU A 39 -16.20 8.28 -15.61
CA GLU A 39 -16.04 7.99 -17.04
C GLU A 39 -15.21 9.06 -17.77
N GLU A 40 -15.32 10.33 -17.33
CA GLU A 40 -14.65 11.50 -17.91
C GLU A 40 -13.11 11.44 -17.81
N GLY A 41 -12.57 10.93 -16.69
CA GLY A 41 -11.14 10.75 -16.53
C GLY A 41 -10.57 9.73 -17.52
N GLY A 42 -11.29 8.63 -17.75
CA GLY A 42 -10.89 7.55 -18.65
C GLY A 42 -10.63 8.02 -20.07
N GLU A 43 -11.51 8.87 -20.60
CA GLU A 43 -11.40 9.42 -21.96
C GLU A 43 -10.14 10.28 -22.14
N ILE A 44 -9.77 11.08 -21.13
CA ILE A 44 -8.59 11.96 -21.16
C ILE A 44 -7.30 11.15 -21.32
N TYR A 45 -7.13 10.08 -20.54
CA TYR A 45 -5.93 9.23 -20.61
C TYR A 45 -5.78 8.59 -21.98
N GLU A 46 -6.85 7.98 -22.50
CA GLU A 46 -6.80 7.34 -23.80
C GLU A 46 -6.50 8.37 -24.90
N ASP A 47 -7.10 9.57 -24.83
CA ASP A 47 -6.82 10.66 -25.77
C ASP A 47 -5.39 11.18 -25.74
N LEU A 48 -4.76 11.15 -24.57
CA LEU A 48 -3.37 11.55 -24.38
C LEU A 48 -2.40 10.46 -24.88
N MET A 49 -2.72 9.19 -24.62
CA MET A 49 -1.88 8.03 -24.95
C MET A 49 -2.08 7.50 -26.36
N LYS A 50 -3.10 7.98 -27.09
CA LYS A 50 -3.27 7.70 -28.52
C LYS A 50 -2.00 8.04 -29.29
N THR A 51 -1.36 7.03 -29.83
CA THR A 51 -0.24 7.16 -30.76
C THR A 51 -0.77 7.45 -32.16
N GLU A 52 -0.21 8.42 -32.88
CA GLU A 52 -0.51 8.60 -34.29
C GLU A 52 -0.18 7.30 -35.03
N ALA A 53 -1.18 6.67 -35.66
CA ALA A 53 -0.97 5.48 -36.45
C ALA A 53 -0.06 5.84 -37.62
N VAL A 54 1.20 5.40 -37.58
CA VAL A 54 2.09 5.48 -38.74
C VAL A 54 1.41 4.68 -39.85
N PRO A 55 1.10 5.27 -41.02
CA PRO A 55 0.53 4.52 -42.13
C PRO A 55 1.49 3.37 -42.46
N PRO A 56 1.00 2.12 -42.60
CA PRO A 56 1.87 1.04 -43.00
C PRO A 56 2.52 1.43 -44.34
N PRO A 57 3.85 1.26 -44.50
CA PRO A 57 4.48 1.48 -45.79
C PRO A 57 3.75 0.64 -46.82
N ALA A 58 3.20 1.29 -47.84
CA ALA A 58 2.52 0.66 -48.94
C ALA A 58 3.57 -0.12 -49.77
N LEU A 59 3.92 -1.33 -49.31
CA LEU A 59 4.56 -2.45 -50.03
C LEU A 59 5.18 -3.45 -49.01
N GLN A 60 4.36 -4.19 -48.27
CA GLN A 60 4.78 -5.50 -47.76
C GLN A 60 3.59 -6.43 -47.59
N LYS A 61 3.53 -7.45 -48.47
CA LYS A 61 2.63 -8.59 -48.36
C LYS A 61 2.96 -9.37 -47.08
N GLN A 62 1.95 -9.59 -46.25
CA GLN A 62 1.82 -10.69 -45.28
C GLN A 62 3.09 -11.05 -44.48
N ALA A 63 3.38 -10.29 -43.42
CA ALA A 63 3.87 -10.90 -42.20
C ALA A 63 2.70 -10.82 -41.20
N GLU A 64 2.42 -11.89 -40.45
CA GLU A 64 1.67 -11.75 -39.21
C GLU A 64 2.24 -10.53 -38.48
N ILE A 65 1.43 -9.51 -38.23
CA ILE A 65 1.85 -8.41 -37.37
C ILE A 65 2.24 -9.08 -36.07
N ASP A 66 3.53 -9.06 -35.71
CA ASP A 66 4.01 -9.65 -34.49
C ASP A 66 3.39 -8.88 -33.32
N ILE A 67 2.26 -9.39 -32.81
CA ILE A 67 1.44 -8.73 -31.78
C ILE A 67 2.29 -8.46 -30.55
N ARG A 68 3.27 -9.32 -30.25
CA ARG A 68 4.23 -9.11 -29.16
C ARG A 68 5.08 -7.85 -29.40
N SER A 69 5.60 -7.66 -30.62
CA SER A 69 6.33 -6.45 -31.00
C SER A 69 5.44 -5.19 -30.93
N CYS A 70 4.16 -5.30 -31.25
CA CYS A 70 3.19 -4.22 -31.03
C CYS A 70 3.04 -3.89 -29.54
N CYS A 71 2.86 -4.89 -28.66
CA CYS A 71 2.78 -4.65 -27.21
C CYS A 71 4.04 -3.98 -26.65
N LEU A 72 5.23 -4.40 -27.10
CA LEU A 72 6.50 -3.77 -26.70
C LEU A 72 6.58 -2.30 -27.15
N THR A 73 6.14 -2.05 -28.38
CA THR A 73 6.09 -0.69 -28.95
C THR A 73 5.10 0.19 -28.19
N GLU A 74 3.93 -0.35 -27.85
CA GLU A 74 2.91 0.33 -27.06
C GLU A 74 3.39 0.69 -25.65
N ILE A 75 4.04 -0.25 -24.94
CA ILE A 75 4.65 0.01 -23.63
C ILE A 75 5.61 1.20 -23.70
N LYS A 76 6.51 1.19 -24.69
CA LYS A 76 7.49 2.25 -24.90
C LYS A 76 6.82 3.58 -25.22
N GLN A 77 5.97 3.63 -26.26
CA GLN A 77 5.37 4.87 -26.74
C GLN A 77 4.46 5.52 -25.70
N THR A 78 3.69 4.72 -24.97
CA THR A 78 2.84 5.24 -23.89
C THR A 78 3.66 5.70 -22.69
N GLU A 79 4.83 5.11 -22.40
CA GLU A 79 5.75 5.59 -21.36
C GLU A 79 6.46 6.89 -21.76
N GLU A 80 6.86 7.02 -23.04
CA GLU A 80 7.40 8.26 -23.61
C GLU A 80 6.38 9.38 -23.44
N LYS A 81 5.16 9.16 -23.91
CA LYS A 81 4.08 10.14 -23.85
C LYS A 81 3.71 10.52 -22.41
N TYR A 82 3.68 9.54 -21.52
CA TYR A 82 3.43 9.78 -20.10
C TYR A 82 4.54 10.63 -19.46
N THR A 83 5.80 10.30 -19.73
CA THR A 83 6.95 11.05 -19.20
C THR A 83 6.95 12.49 -19.71
N GLU A 84 6.71 12.69 -21.01
CA GLU A 84 6.56 14.03 -21.61
C GLU A 84 5.42 14.82 -20.96
N THR A 85 4.33 14.16 -20.62
CA THR A 85 3.19 14.79 -19.95
C THR A 85 3.57 15.26 -18.54
N LEU A 86 4.22 14.41 -17.75
CA LEU A 86 4.73 14.78 -16.43
C LEU A 86 5.72 15.96 -16.50
N GLU A 87 6.65 15.94 -17.46
CA GLU A 87 7.58 17.04 -17.69
C GLU A 87 6.86 18.33 -18.12
N SER A 88 5.80 18.21 -18.93
CA SER A 88 4.97 19.34 -19.34
C SER A 88 4.25 19.97 -18.14
N ILE A 89 3.74 19.17 -17.20
CA ILE A 89 3.15 19.66 -15.93
C ILE A 89 4.21 20.46 -15.16
N GLU A 90 5.40 19.91 -14.99
CA GLU A 90 6.49 20.59 -14.25
C GLU A 90 6.90 21.90 -14.94
N LYS A 91 7.17 21.86 -16.24
CA LYS A 91 7.73 22.99 -17.01
C LYS A 91 6.71 24.08 -17.30
N HIS A 92 5.49 23.72 -17.68
CA HIS A 92 4.50 24.66 -18.19
C HIS A 92 3.45 25.05 -17.16
N PHE A 93 3.29 24.30 -16.06
CA PHE A 93 2.37 24.66 -14.98
C PHE A 93 3.09 24.95 -13.67
N MET A 94 3.88 24.01 -13.13
CA MET A 94 4.52 24.21 -11.82
C MET A 94 5.44 25.43 -11.81
N MET A 95 6.38 25.51 -12.76
CA MET A 95 7.33 26.62 -12.81
C MET A 95 6.64 28.00 -12.91
N PRO A 96 5.69 28.25 -13.85
CA PRO A 96 5.00 29.54 -13.90
C PRO A 96 4.13 29.85 -12.69
N LEU A 97 3.52 28.83 -12.07
CA LEU A 97 2.63 29.03 -10.92
C LEU A 97 3.37 29.31 -9.62
N THR A 98 4.69 29.09 -9.54
CA THR A 98 5.49 29.50 -8.36
C THR A 98 5.38 30.99 -8.01
N MET A 99 5.08 31.85 -8.99
CA MET A 99 4.86 33.28 -8.77
C MET A 99 3.45 33.63 -8.28
N PHE A 100 2.51 32.69 -8.39
CA PHE A 100 1.10 32.87 -8.07
C PHE A 100 0.69 32.07 -6.83
N PHE A 101 1.28 30.90 -6.60
CA PHE A 101 0.96 30.03 -5.48
C PHE A 101 1.95 30.28 -4.34
N SER A 102 1.43 30.22 -3.12
CA SER A 102 2.26 30.01 -1.94
C SER A 102 2.92 28.63 -1.98
N VAL A 103 3.99 28.44 -1.20
CA VAL A 103 4.66 27.14 -1.09
C VAL A 103 3.69 26.03 -0.66
N ALA A 104 2.80 26.32 0.28
CA ALA A 104 1.80 25.37 0.75
C ALA A 104 0.77 25.01 -0.34
N GLU A 105 0.33 25.96 -1.16
CA GLU A 105 -0.56 25.69 -2.30
C GLU A 105 0.16 24.85 -3.37
N MET A 106 1.45 25.13 -3.63
CA MET A 106 2.27 24.33 -4.55
C MET A 106 2.38 22.87 -4.08
N GLU A 107 2.71 22.65 -2.81
CA GLU A 107 2.77 21.30 -2.23
C GLU A 107 1.42 20.59 -2.25
N LYS A 108 0.32 21.32 -1.97
CA LYS A 108 -1.02 20.75 -1.93
C LYS A 108 -1.55 20.37 -3.32
N VAL A 109 -1.31 21.20 -4.34
CA VAL A 109 -1.83 21.00 -5.69
C VAL A 109 -0.96 20.01 -6.50
N PHE A 110 0.36 20.05 -6.36
CA PHE A 110 1.27 19.21 -7.15
C PHE A 110 1.76 17.96 -6.40
N VAL A 111 1.48 17.83 -5.10
CA VAL A 111 1.77 16.67 -4.27
C VAL A 111 3.24 16.21 -4.38
N ASN A 112 3.54 15.21 -5.20
CA ASN A 112 4.86 14.67 -5.46
C ASN A 112 5.11 14.41 -6.96
N ILE A 113 4.56 15.26 -7.84
CA ILE A 113 4.83 15.23 -9.29
C ILE A 113 6.34 15.27 -9.61
N PRO A 114 7.19 16.10 -8.96
CA PRO A 114 8.63 16.11 -9.26
C PRO A 114 9.31 14.75 -9.02
N GLU A 115 8.90 14.01 -8.00
CA GLU A 115 9.38 12.66 -7.74
C GLU A 115 8.92 11.68 -8.83
N LEU A 116 7.66 11.80 -9.27
CA LEU A 116 7.13 11.00 -10.39
C LEU A 116 7.92 11.26 -11.68
N VAL A 117 8.18 12.52 -12.03
CA VAL A 117 9.01 12.89 -13.21
C VAL A 117 10.37 12.19 -13.15
N LYS A 118 11.06 12.25 -12.01
CA LYS A 118 12.39 11.63 -11.84
C LYS A 118 12.34 10.11 -12.01
N VAL A 119 11.36 9.44 -11.41
CA VAL A 119 11.22 7.98 -11.49
C VAL A 119 10.90 7.56 -12.93
N HIS A 120 9.95 8.23 -13.58
CA HIS A 120 9.52 7.86 -14.94
C HIS A 120 10.56 8.17 -16.01
N LYS A 121 11.35 9.23 -15.87
CA LYS A 121 12.55 9.45 -16.71
C LYS A 121 13.51 8.26 -16.65
N CYS A 122 13.79 7.76 -15.45
CA CYS A 122 14.66 6.61 -15.29
C CYS A 122 14.03 5.34 -15.87
N LEU A 123 12.72 5.12 -15.63
CA LEU A 123 11.99 3.97 -16.14
C LEU A 123 12.00 3.94 -17.67
N LEU A 124 11.73 5.09 -18.30
CA LEU A 124 11.74 5.24 -19.74
C LEU A 124 13.10 4.90 -20.34
N LEU A 125 14.19 5.42 -19.76
CA LEU A 125 15.55 5.14 -20.24
C LEU A 125 15.87 3.64 -20.19
N GLU A 126 15.53 2.96 -19.10
CA GLU A 126 15.73 1.50 -18.96
C GLU A 126 14.87 0.70 -19.95
N ILE A 127 13.62 1.12 -20.19
CA ILE A 127 12.72 0.49 -21.17
C ILE A 127 13.29 0.67 -22.59
N GLN A 128 13.74 1.87 -22.94
CA GLN A 128 14.35 2.16 -24.24
C GLN A 128 15.61 1.32 -24.46
N ASP A 129 16.52 1.26 -23.48
CA ASP A 129 17.74 0.44 -23.54
C ASP A 129 17.41 -1.05 -23.71
N SER A 130 16.44 -1.56 -22.95
CA SER A 130 15.98 -2.95 -23.04
C SER A 130 15.48 -3.30 -24.46
N ILE A 131 14.63 -2.45 -25.02
CA ILE A 131 14.01 -2.68 -26.33
C ILE A 131 15.04 -2.53 -27.47
N HIS A 132 15.92 -1.53 -27.41
CA HIS A 132 16.86 -1.23 -28.49
C HIS A 132 18.13 -2.09 -28.46
N HIS A 133 18.63 -2.44 -27.28
CA HIS A 133 19.96 -3.04 -27.13
C HIS A 133 19.95 -4.46 -26.53
N LYS A 134 18.87 -4.88 -25.88
CA LYS A 134 18.78 -6.18 -25.17
C LYS A 134 17.65 -7.07 -25.67
N SER A 135 17.06 -6.75 -26.82
CA SER A 135 15.95 -7.51 -27.43
C SER A 135 14.79 -7.77 -26.46
N SER A 136 14.55 -6.84 -25.52
CA SER A 136 13.50 -6.89 -24.50
C SER A 136 13.59 -8.05 -23.49
N GLN A 137 14.68 -8.82 -23.47
CA GLN A 137 14.79 -10.00 -22.59
C GLN A 137 14.84 -9.65 -21.10
N ASN A 138 15.31 -8.46 -20.74
CA ASN A 138 15.39 -7.99 -19.36
C ASN A 138 14.21 -7.08 -18.95
N LEU A 139 13.18 -6.92 -19.79
CA LEU A 139 12.05 -6.02 -19.52
C LEU A 139 11.33 -6.37 -18.21
N TYR A 140 11.14 -7.66 -17.93
CA TYR A 140 10.51 -8.11 -16.68
C TYR A 140 11.28 -7.63 -15.43
N GLN A 141 12.62 -7.69 -15.48
CA GLN A 141 13.49 -7.30 -14.38
C GLN A 141 13.39 -5.79 -14.09
N ILE A 142 13.21 -4.98 -15.13
CA ILE A 142 13.00 -3.53 -14.98
C ILE A 142 11.74 -3.27 -14.16
N PHE A 143 10.59 -3.84 -14.52
CA PHE A 143 9.34 -3.65 -13.78
C PHE A 143 9.43 -4.16 -12.33
N ILE A 144 10.06 -5.31 -12.10
CA ILE A 144 10.29 -5.82 -10.74
C ILE A 144 11.14 -4.83 -9.92
N THR A 145 12.22 -4.32 -10.51
CA THR A 145 13.13 -3.37 -9.84
C THR A 145 12.47 -2.01 -9.58
N PHE A 146 11.62 -1.56 -10.49
CA PHE A 146 10.92 -0.28 -10.35
C PHE A 146 9.69 -0.35 -9.44
N LYS A 147 9.17 -1.54 -9.11
CA LYS A 147 8.03 -1.71 -8.20
C LYS A 147 8.17 -0.86 -6.94
N GLU A 148 9.31 -0.96 -6.23
CA GLU A 148 9.54 -0.20 -4.99
C GLU A 148 9.62 1.31 -5.23
N ARG A 149 10.25 1.73 -6.34
CA ARG A 149 10.36 3.14 -6.72
C ARG A 149 9.02 3.75 -7.08
N LEU A 150 8.08 2.95 -7.58
CA LEU A 150 6.72 3.36 -7.93
C LEU A 150 5.78 3.42 -6.71
N LEU A 151 6.20 3.00 -5.52
CA LEU A 151 5.33 3.11 -4.33
C LEU A 151 5.03 4.55 -3.91
N ILE A 152 5.75 5.52 -4.46
CA ILE A 152 5.44 6.96 -4.35
C ILE A 152 4.06 7.32 -4.93
N TYR A 153 3.45 6.46 -5.76
CA TYR A 153 2.06 6.59 -6.20
C TYR A 153 1.06 6.50 -5.04
N GLY A 154 1.38 5.79 -3.95
CA GLY A 154 0.53 5.74 -2.77
C GLY A 154 0.26 7.14 -2.21
N LYS A 155 1.30 7.97 -2.09
CA LYS A 155 1.18 9.39 -1.68
C LYS A 155 0.37 10.20 -2.70
N TYR A 156 0.64 10.03 -3.99
CA TYR A 156 -0.03 10.79 -5.03
C TYR A 156 -1.54 10.51 -5.05
N CYS A 157 -1.92 9.25 -5.20
CA CYS A 157 -3.31 8.82 -5.37
C CYS A 157 -4.17 9.10 -4.13
N SER A 158 -3.60 9.14 -2.92
CA SER A 158 -4.37 9.47 -1.72
C SER A 158 -4.66 10.98 -1.55
N HIS A 159 -3.94 11.83 -2.27
CA HIS A 159 -4.04 13.30 -2.15
C HIS A 159 -4.61 13.98 -3.40
N VAL A 160 -4.59 13.33 -4.57
CA VAL A 160 -5.00 13.94 -5.85
C VAL A 160 -6.41 14.54 -5.83
N GLU A 161 -7.39 13.89 -5.20
CA GLU A 161 -8.76 14.43 -5.08
C GLU A 161 -8.80 15.73 -4.26
N THR A 162 -8.00 15.80 -3.18
CA THR A 162 -7.87 17.01 -2.36
C THR A 162 -7.09 18.09 -3.10
N ALA A 163 -6.09 17.70 -3.90
CA ALA A 163 -5.33 18.60 -4.75
C ALA A 163 -6.23 19.28 -5.79
N ILE A 164 -7.06 18.50 -6.48
CA ILE A 164 -8.05 18.97 -7.47
C ILE A 164 -9.08 19.90 -6.81
N THR A 165 -9.64 19.50 -5.65
CA THR A 165 -10.59 20.35 -4.92
C THR A 165 -9.96 21.69 -4.52
N SER A 166 -8.70 21.66 -4.08
CA SER A 166 -7.98 22.88 -3.72
C SER A 166 -7.70 23.76 -4.93
N LEU A 167 -7.33 23.16 -6.06
CA LEU A 167 -7.15 23.88 -7.33
C LEU A 167 -8.45 24.59 -7.74
N ASP A 168 -9.60 23.92 -7.66
CA ASP A 168 -10.90 24.52 -7.97
C ASP A 168 -11.24 25.70 -7.06
N GLU A 169 -10.98 25.57 -5.75
CA GLU A 169 -11.21 26.63 -4.76
C GLU A 169 -10.34 27.86 -5.02
N ILE A 170 -9.06 27.63 -5.36
CA ILE A 170 -8.14 28.70 -5.76
C ILE A 170 -8.65 29.36 -7.04
N CYS A 171 -8.98 28.60 -8.09
CA CYS A 171 -9.51 29.14 -9.35
C CYS A 171 -10.80 29.94 -9.17
N ARG A 172 -11.67 29.52 -8.26
CA ARG A 172 -12.94 30.20 -7.98
C ARG A 172 -12.73 31.53 -7.25
N SER A 173 -11.70 31.62 -6.41
CA SER A 173 -11.42 32.80 -5.59
C SER A 173 -10.44 33.78 -6.23
N ARG A 174 -9.60 33.33 -7.16
CA ARG A 174 -8.46 34.08 -7.69
C ARG A 174 -8.44 34.11 -9.22
N GLU A 175 -8.90 35.23 -9.77
CA GLU A 175 -8.98 35.44 -11.23
C GLU A 175 -7.61 35.44 -11.92
N ASP A 176 -6.60 36.02 -11.28
CA ASP A 176 -5.21 36.06 -11.74
C ASP A 176 -4.65 34.65 -11.97
N VAL A 177 -4.93 33.73 -11.03
CA VAL A 177 -4.56 32.31 -11.16
C VAL A 177 -5.30 31.64 -12.30
N ARG A 178 -6.62 31.86 -12.40
CA ARG A 178 -7.45 31.25 -13.43
C ARG A 178 -6.94 31.60 -14.83
N MET A 179 -6.72 32.89 -15.09
CA MET A 179 -6.15 33.35 -16.36
C MET A 179 -4.76 32.75 -16.61
N LYS A 180 -3.93 32.64 -15.56
CA LYS A 180 -2.60 32.05 -15.70
C LYS A 180 -2.66 30.56 -16.07
N LEU A 181 -3.59 29.80 -15.49
CA LEU A 181 -3.80 28.39 -15.82
C LEU A 181 -4.26 28.20 -17.27
N GLU A 182 -5.13 29.07 -17.78
CA GLU A 182 -5.53 29.05 -19.20
C GLU A 182 -4.35 29.35 -20.13
N GLU A 183 -3.49 30.31 -19.79
CA GLU A 183 -2.26 30.60 -20.52
C GLU A 183 -1.32 29.39 -20.52
N CYS A 184 -1.13 28.76 -19.36
CA CYS A 184 -0.31 27.56 -19.21
C CYS A 184 -0.85 26.39 -20.06
N SER A 185 -2.16 26.17 -20.06
CA SER A 185 -2.81 25.12 -20.87
C SER A 185 -2.63 25.37 -22.37
N LYS A 186 -2.83 26.62 -22.84
CA LYS A 186 -2.56 27.00 -24.24
C LYS A 186 -1.12 26.75 -24.64
N ARG A 187 -0.16 27.07 -23.76
CA ARG A 187 1.27 26.87 -24.03
C ARG A 187 1.69 25.40 -24.01
N ALA A 188 1.10 24.59 -23.12
CA ALA A 188 1.48 23.20 -22.92
C ALA A 188 0.91 22.25 -23.98
N ASN A 189 -0.35 22.47 -24.38
CA ASN A 189 -1.12 21.52 -25.19
C ASN A 189 -2.19 22.18 -26.07
N TYR A 190 -2.00 23.45 -26.45
CA TYR A 190 -2.95 24.23 -27.26
C TYR A 190 -4.35 24.37 -26.64
N GLY A 191 -4.46 24.23 -25.32
CA GLY A 191 -5.73 24.34 -24.61
C GLY A 191 -6.57 23.07 -24.65
N LYS A 192 -6.03 21.94 -25.11
CA LYS A 192 -6.75 20.66 -25.18
C LYS A 192 -7.03 20.10 -23.78
N PHE A 193 -6.08 20.24 -22.85
CA PHE A 193 -6.19 19.69 -21.49
C PHE A 193 -5.86 20.75 -20.44
N THR A 194 -6.72 20.85 -19.43
CA THR A 194 -6.50 21.72 -18.27
C THR A 194 -5.54 21.07 -17.27
N LEU A 195 -5.04 21.84 -16.30
CA LEU A 195 -4.23 21.27 -15.22
C LEU A 195 -5.01 20.22 -14.41
N ARG A 196 -6.31 20.45 -14.20
CA ARG A 196 -7.20 19.50 -13.53
C ARG A 196 -7.17 18.13 -14.21
N ASP A 197 -7.32 18.12 -15.54
CA ASP A 197 -7.33 16.90 -16.36
C ASP A 197 -5.98 16.16 -16.25
N LEU A 198 -4.88 16.92 -16.34
CA LEU A 198 -3.52 16.37 -16.30
C LEU A 198 -3.15 15.78 -14.93
N LEU A 199 -3.72 16.27 -13.83
CA LEU A 199 -3.49 15.73 -12.49
C LEU A 199 -4.14 14.35 -12.28
N VAL A 200 -5.10 13.94 -13.10
CA VAL A 200 -5.69 12.59 -12.99
C VAL A 200 -4.82 11.54 -13.67
N VAL A 201 -4.04 11.93 -14.70
CA VAL A 201 -3.27 11.02 -15.56
C VAL A 201 -2.32 10.08 -14.78
N PRO A 202 -1.55 10.51 -13.76
CA PRO A 202 -0.66 9.60 -13.05
C PRO A 202 -1.40 8.45 -12.35
N MET A 203 -2.55 8.75 -11.76
CA MET A 203 -3.38 7.75 -11.10
C MET A 203 -3.86 6.67 -12.08
N GLN A 204 -4.11 7.04 -13.33
CA GLN A 204 -4.50 6.11 -14.37
C GLN A 204 -3.32 5.32 -14.90
N ARG A 205 -2.16 5.96 -15.10
CA ARG A 205 -0.96 5.30 -15.64
C ARG A 205 -0.54 4.11 -14.79
N VAL A 206 -0.48 4.25 -13.47
CA VAL A 206 -0.04 3.17 -12.58
C VAL A 206 -0.94 1.93 -12.68
N LEU A 207 -2.21 2.10 -13.05
CA LEU A 207 -3.18 1.02 -13.26
C LEU A 207 -3.14 0.42 -14.67
N LYS A 208 -2.35 0.96 -15.60
CA LYS A 208 -2.18 0.38 -16.95
C LYS A 208 -1.03 -0.61 -17.05
N TYR A 209 -0.03 -0.54 -16.17
CA TYR A 209 1.17 -1.39 -16.29
C TYR A 209 0.86 -2.90 -16.26
N HIS A 210 -0.03 -3.34 -15.37
CA HIS A 210 -0.39 -4.76 -15.31
C HIS A 210 -1.21 -5.17 -16.55
N LEU A 211 -2.05 -4.31 -17.12
CA LEU A 211 -2.79 -4.61 -18.35
C LEU A 211 -1.84 -4.76 -19.55
N LEU A 212 -0.89 -3.84 -19.69
CA LEU A 212 0.11 -3.87 -20.76
C LEU A 212 0.98 -5.14 -20.66
N LEU A 213 1.41 -5.51 -19.46
CA LEU A 213 2.17 -6.75 -19.23
C LEU A 213 1.32 -8.01 -19.44
N GLN A 214 0.03 -7.97 -19.10
CA GLN A 214 -0.90 -9.09 -19.30
C GLN A 214 -1.08 -9.39 -20.79
N GLU A 215 -1.28 -8.37 -21.63
CA GLU A 215 -1.38 -8.57 -23.08
C GLU A 215 -0.03 -9.03 -23.66
N LEU A 216 1.10 -8.50 -23.18
CA LEU A 216 2.43 -8.98 -23.59
C LEU A 216 2.65 -10.47 -23.24
N VAL A 217 2.29 -10.90 -22.04
CA VAL A 217 2.38 -12.30 -21.59
C VAL A 217 1.55 -13.24 -22.46
N LYS A 218 0.35 -12.80 -22.85
CA LYS A 218 -0.56 -13.58 -23.70
C LYS A 218 0.06 -13.92 -25.05
N HIS A 219 0.75 -12.95 -25.66
CA HIS A 219 1.44 -13.10 -26.96
C HIS A 219 2.91 -13.52 -26.85
N THR A 220 3.33 -13.99 -25.68
CA THR A 220 4.66 -14.59 -25.49
C THR A 220 4.57 -16.11 -25.52
N HIS A 221 5.32 -16.73 -26.43
CA HIS A 221 5.35 -18.18 -26.64
C HIS A 221 6.51 -18.87 -25.92
N ASP A 222 7.67 -18.22 -25.79
CA ASP A 222 8.80 -18.78 -25.04
C ASP A 222 8.43 -18.97 -23.58
N ALA A 223 8.60 -20.20 -23.06
CA ALA A 223 8.13 -20.56 -21.73
C ALA A 223 8.90 -19.83 -20.61
N SER A 224 10.21 -19.62 -20.80
CA SER A 224 11.04 -18.95 -19.80
C SER A 224 10.69 -17.47 -19.74
N ASP A 225 10.62 -16.80 -20.89
CA ASP A 225 10.27 -15.39 -20.98
C ASP A 225 8.84 -15.14 -20.49
N LYS A 226 7.89 -16.01 -20.87
CA LYS A 226 6.52 -15.94 -20.36
C LYS A 226 6.46 -16.07 -18.84
N SER A 227 7.25 -16.97 -18.25
CA SER A 227 7.34 -17.11 -16.79
C SER A 227 7.91 -15.85 -16.13
N ASN A 228 8.98 -15.29 -16.70
CA ASN A 228 9.61 -14.08 -16.19
C ASN A 228 8.66 -12.86 -16.26
N LEU A 229 7.95 -12.70 -17.37
CA LEU A 229 6.96 -11.65 -17.56
C LEU A 229 5.75 -11.80 -16.62
N ARG A 230 5.35 -13.03 -16.27
CA ARG A 230 4.33 -13.26 -15.23
C ARG A 230 4.77 -12.74 -13.87
N THR A 231 6.03 -12.94 -13.49
CA THR A 231 6.56 -12.37 -12.23
C THR A 231 6.52 -10.83 -12.24
N ALA A 232 6.82 -10.20 -13.37
CA ALA A 232 6.66 -8.75 -13.52
C ALA A 232 5.19 -8.30 -13.49
N LEU A 233 4.29 -9.07 -14.10
CA LEU A 233 2.85 -8.84 -14.04
C LEU A 233 2.34 -8.87 -12.60
N ASP A 234 2.72 -9.89 -11.83
CA ASP A 234 2.36 -10.03 -10.41
C ASP A 234 2.90 -8.86 -9.58
N ALA A 235 4.11 -8.39 -9.88
CA ALA A 235 4.69 -7.20 -9.25
C ALA A 235 3.87 -5.93 -9.51
N MET A 236 3.37 -5.73 -10.72
CA MET A 236 2.54 -4.57 -11.08
C MET A 236 1.09 -4.70 -10.56
N LYS A 237 0.55 -5.92 -10.48
CA LYS A 237 -0.74 -6.18 -9.80
C LYS A 237 -0.63 -5.84 -8.31
N ASP A 238 0.46 -6.24 -7.64
CA ASP A 238 0.69 -5.90 -6.22
C ASP A 238 0.82 -4.40 -5.99
N LEU A 239 1.49 -3.68 -6.91
CA LEU A 239 1.59 -2.22 -6.87
C LEU A 239 0.21 -1.56 -6.98
N ALA A 240 -0.62 -2.00 -7.93
CA ALA A 240 -1.97 -1.47 -8.11
C ALA A 240 -2.86 -1.73 -6.88
N GLN A 241 -2.81 -2.94 -6.31
CA GLN A 241 -3.50 -3.27 -5.06
C GLN A 241 -2.98 -2.41 -3.89
N TYR A 242 -1.67 -2.19 -3.79
CA TYR A 242 -1.08 -1.31 -2.78
C TYR A 242 -1.66 0.12 -2.86
N VAL A 243 -1.70 0.71 -4.06
CA VAL A 243 -2.23 2.07 -4.27
C VAL A 243 -3.70 2.16 -3.83
N ASN A 244 -4.51 1.15 -4.15
CA ASN A 244 -5.92 1.09 -3.74
C ASN A 244 -6.07 1.04 -2.21
N GLU A 245 -5.27 0.22 -1.52
CA GLU A 245 -5.31 0.16 -0.06
C GLU A 245 -4.84 1.46 0.58
N VAL A 246 -3.83 2.14 0.03
CA VAL A 246 -3.39 3.44 0.54
C VAL A 246 -4.52 4.47 0.44
N LYS A 247 -5.27 4.50 -0.68
CA LYS A 247 -6.46 5.35 -0.82
C LYS A 247 -7.52 5.01 0.22
N ARG A 248 -7.86 3.72 0.36
CA ARG A 248 -8.87 3.24 1.31
C ARG A 248 -8.51 3.56 2.76
N ASP A 249 -7.25 3.37 3.15
CA ASP A 249 -6.78 3.70 4.48
C ASP A 249 -6.81 5.21 4.74
N ASN A 250 -6.51 6.05 3.75
CA ASN A 250 -6.66 7.50 3.88
C ASN A 250 -8.12 7.91 4.09
N GLU A 251 -9.07 7.33 3.36
CA GLU A 251 -10.50 7.54 3.60
C GLU A 251 -10.91 7.10 5.01
N THR A 252 -10.42 5.94 5.44
CA THR A 252 -10.67 5.40 6.78
C THR A 252 -10.14 6.34 7.86
N VAL A 253 -8.90 6.85 7.73
CA VAL A 253 -8.32 7.80 8.69
C VAL A 253 -9.13 9.11 8.72
N ARG A 254 -9.62 9.60 7.58
CA ARG A 254 -10.51 10.78 7.52
C ARG A 254 -11.85 10.54 8.23
N GLU A 255 -12.42 9.34 8.09
CA GLU A 255 -13.63 8.93 8.82
C GLU A 255 -13.38 8.90 10.33
N ILE A 256 -12.26 8.31 10.76
CA ILE A 256 -11.86 8.28 12.18
C ILE A 256 -11.70 9.71 12.71
N ASP A 257 -11.09 10.62 11.96
CA ASP A 257 -10.97 12.04 12.34
C ASP A 257 -12.34 12.73 12.52
N GLN A 258 -13.34 12.36 11.71
CA GLN A 258 -14.71 12.88 11.87
C GLN A 258 -15.37 12.32 13.14
N TYR A 259 -15.18 11.04 13.44
CA TYR A 259 -15.62 10.46 14.73
C TYR A 259 -14.92 11.11 15.91
N GLN A 260 -13.61 11.32 15.82
CA GLN A 260 -12.80 11.94 16.88
C GLN A 260 -13.30 13.36 17.22
N LYS A 261 -13.76 14.12 16.22
CA LYS A 261 -14.30 15.48 16.39
C LYS A 261 -15.73 15.50 16.95
N SER A 262 -16.51 14.45 16.72
CA SER A 262 -17.92 14.39 17.14
C SER A 262 -18.13 13.75 18.52
N ILE A 263 -17.12 13.05 19.06
CA ILE A 263 -17.20 12.38 20.35
C ILE A 263 -16.44 13.17 21.43
N GLU A 264 -17.17 13.66 22.43
CA GLU A 264 -16.63 14.34 23.61
C GLU A 264 -16.14 13.34 24.67
N ASN A 265 -15.21 13.80 25.52
CA ASN A 265 -14.63 13.04 26.64
C ASN A 265 -13.87 11.77 26.21
N LEU A 266 -13.31 11.73 25.00
CA LEU A 266 -12.40 10.64 24.62
C LEU A 266 -11.10 10.72 25.43
N ASN A 267 -10.67 9.57 25.96
CA ASN A 267 -9.45 9.49 26.76
C ASN A 267 -8.19 9.25 25.90
N GLN A 268 -8.37 8.78 24.66
CA GLN A 268 -7.30 8.37 23.74
C GLN A 268 -7.75 8.60 22.28
N PRO A 269 -6.80 8.74 21.33
CA PRO A 269 -7.11 8.79 19.90
C PRO A 269 -7.81 7.53 19.42
N LEU A 270 -8.85 7.68 18.58
CA LEU A 270 -9.60 6.55 18.01
C LEU A 270 -8.76 5.70 17.05
N THR A 271 -7.71 6.28 16.46
CA THR A 271 -6.74 5.55 15.61
C THR A 271 -6.05 4.40 16.34
N ASN A 272 -5.99 4.42 17.69
CA ASN A 272 -5.43 3.32 18.48
C ASN A 272 -6.31 2.05 18.49
N TYR A 273 -7.58 2.16 18.08
CA TYR A 273 -8.53 1.06 18.15
C TYR A 273 -8.68 0.30 16.82
N GLY A 274 -7.89 0.63 15.80
CA GLY A 274 -7.98 0.01 14.48
C GLY A 274 -9.03 0.64 13.57
N ARG A 275 -9.54 -0.12 12.60
CA ARG A 275 -10.51 0.36 11.62
C ARG A 275 -11.93 0.33 12.20
N PRO A 276 -12.77 1.34 11.90
CA PRO A 276 -14.18 1.30 12.24
C PRO A 276 -14.89 0.15 11.51
N LYS A 277 -15.80 -0.53 12.20
CA LYS A 277 -16.71 -1.55 11.66
C LYS A 277 -18.13 -1.02 11.46
N GLY A 278 -18.40 0.17 12.02
CA GLY A 278 -19.65 0.88 11.89
C GLY A 278 -20.11 1.47 13.21
N ASP A 279 -21.12 2.33 13.11
CA ASP A 279 -21.75 2.99 14.24
C ASP A 279 -23.29 2.86 14.19
N GLY A 280 -23.95 3.06 15.33
CA GLY A 280 -25.41 3.06 15.37
C GLY A 280 -26.03 2.96 16.76
N GLU A 281 -27.36 2.97 16.79
CA GLU A 281 -28.13 2.91 18.02
C GLU A 281 -28.22 1.48 18.57
N ALA A 282 -27.96 1.34 19.87
CA ALA A 282 -28.09 0.09 20.61
C ALA A 282 -28.64 0.36 22.01
N ARG A 283 -29.33 -0.63 22.58
CA ARG A 283 -29.64 -0.65 24.00
C ARG A 283 -28.61 -1.51 24.72
N VAL A 284 -27.91 -0.92 25.67
CA VAL A 284 -26.84 -1.60 26.42
C VAL A 284 -27.28 -1.79 27.86
N ALA A 285 -27.15 -3.01 28.36
CA ALA A 285 -27.28 -3.33 29.77
C ALA A 285 -25.95 -3.91 30.26
N SER A 286 -25.49 -3.46 31.43
CA SER A 286 -24.38 -4.10 32.13
C SER A 286 -24.95 -5.12 33.10
N VAL A 287 -24.22 -6.19 33.38
CA VAL A 287 -24.65 -7.20 34.37
C VAL A 287 -24.98 -6.56 35.73
N ASP A 288 -24.24 -5.51 36.12
CA ASP A 288 -24.46 -4.78 37.38
C ASP A 288 -25.65 -3.81 37.31
N LYS A 289 -25.93 -3.28 36.11
CA LYS A 289 -27.01 -2.33 35.85
C LYS A 289 -28.00 -2.96 34.89
N ARG A 290 -28.94 -3.72 35.45
CA ARG A 290 -30.01 -4.44 34.71
C ARG A 290 -30.89 -3.54 33.84
N ALA A 291 -30.86 -2.22 34.04
CA ALA A 291 -31.63 -1.28 33.22
C ALA A 291 -31.01 -1.15 31.81
N LYS A 292 -31.81 -1.42 30.77
CA LYS A 292 -31.42 -1.20 29.37
C LYS A 292 -31.31 0.29 29.10
N GLN A 293 -30.13 0.74 28.67
CA GLN A 293 -29.86 2.16 28.40
C GLN A 293 -29.76 2.40 26.90
N ASP A 294 -30.50 3.39 26.39
CA ASP A 294 -30.37 3.84 25.00
C ASP A 294 -29.00 4.51 24.80
N ARG A 295 -28.21 3.99 23.86
CA ARG A 295 -26.84 4.41 23.56
C ARG A 295 -26.61 4.45 22.06
N HIS A 296 -25.60 5.21 21.66
CA HIS A 296 -24.99 5.11 20.33
C HIS A 296 -23.63 4.45 20.48
N ILE A 297 -23.32 3.46 19.66
CA ILE A 297 -22.06 2.74 19.73
C ILE A 297 -21.25 2.99 18.47
N PHE A 298 -19.94 3.12 18.63
CA PHE A 298 -18.97 3.10 17.54
C PHE A 298 -18.10 1.87 17.75
N LEU A 299 -18.12 0.93 16.81
CA LEU A 299 -17.32 -0.29 16.89
C LEU A 299 -16.07 -0.13 16.01
N PHE A 300 -14.94 -0.44 16.62
CA PHE A 300 -13.63 -0.53 15.98
C PHE A 300 -13.10 -1.97 16.10
N ASP A 301 -11.99 -2.28 15.43
CA ASP A 301 -11.34 -3.58 15.55
C ASP A 301 -11.08 -3.97 17.01
N ALA A 302 -10.54 -3.05 17.83
CA ALA A 302 -10.08 -3.33 19.19
C ALA A 302 -11.00 -2.80 20.30
N ALA A 303 -12.02 -2.00 19.99
CA ALA A 303 -12.86 -1.40 21.02
C ALA A 303 -14.29 -1.09 20.57
N VAL A 304 -15.19 -0.98 21.55
CA VAL A 304 -16.52 -0.37 21.38
C VAL A 304 -16.57 0.91 22.20
N ILE A 305 -16.83 2.03 21.53
CA ILE A 305 -17.07 3.33 22.20
C ILE A 305 -18.57 3.46 22.42
N VAL A 306 -19.00 3.44 23.68
CA VAL A 306 -20.40 3.57 24.07
C VAL A 306 -20.68 5.02 24.45
N CYS A 307 -21.57 5.66 23.70
CA CYS A 307 -21.86 7.08 23.81
C CYS A 307 -23.33 7.35 24.16
N LYS A 308 -23.57 8.49 24.81
CA LYS A 308 -24.89 9.11 24.90
C LYS A 308 -25.01 10.18 23.82
N ARG A 309 -25.94 10.00 22.88
CA ARG A 309 -26.18 10.99 21.80
C ARG A 309 -26.87 12.25 22.34
N ARG A 310 -26.38 13.42 21.92
CA ARG A 310 -26.92 14.77 22.21
C ARG A 310 -26.96 15.60 20.92
N GLY A 311 -27.96 15.35 20.08
CA GLY A 311 -28.00 15.93 18.72
C GLY A 311 -26.96 15.26 17.82
N ASP A 312 -26.03 16.06 17.30
CA ASP A 312 -24.91 15.61 16.45
C ASP A 312 -23.62 15.37 17.24
N ILE A 313 -23.63 15.62 18.55
CA ILE A 313 -22.49 15.39 19.45
C ILE A 313 -22.74 14.11 20.26
N TYR A 314 -21.68 13.35 20.49
CA TYR A 314 -21.70 12.08 21.23
C TYR A 314 -20.88 12.21 22.51
N GLU A 315 -21.50 12.02 23.66
CA GLU A 315 -20.80 12.04 24.94
C GLU A 315 -20.31 10.64 25.29
N MET A 316 -18.99 10.39 25.28
CA MET A 316 -18.42 9.09 25.67
C MET A 316 -18.81 8.73 27.10
N LYS A 317 -19.31 7.51 27.30
CA LYS A 317 -19.68 6.97 28.62
C LYS A 317 -18.79 5.82 29.05
N GLU A 318 -18.42 4.97 28.10
CA GLU A 318 -17.63 3.78 28.35
C GLU A 318 -16.86 3.37 27.10
N VAL A 319 -15.65 2.83 27.29
CA VAL A 319 -14.84 2.21 26.23
C VAL A 319 -14.67 0.75 26.62
N ILE A 320 -15.17 -0.16 25.80
CA ILE A 320 -15.07 -1.60 26.02
C ILE A 320 -13.91 -2.11 25.18
N ASP A 321 -12.84 -2.55 25.85
CA ASP A 321 -11.67 -3.15 25.20
C ASP A 321 -11.94 -4.58 24.75
N LEU A 322 -12.05 -4.81 23.45
CA LEU A 322 -12.43 -6.09 22.88
C LEU A 322 -11.37 -7.19 23.06
N HIS A 323 -10.14 -6.86 23.45
CA HIS A 323 -9.13 -7.87 23.82
C HIS A 323 -9.58 -8.70 25.05
N LEU A 324 -10.42 -8.11 25.90
CA LEU A 324 -10.82 -8.69 27.18
C LEU A 324 -12.16 -9.43 27.13
N PHE A 325 -12.88 -9.38 26.01
CA PHE A 325 -14.23 -9.91 25.89
C PHE A 325 -14.37 -10.96 24.80
N LYS A 326 -15.30 -11.88 25.00
CA LYS A 326 -15.79 -12.80 23.98
C LYS A 326 -17.25 -12.51 23.66
N ILE A 327 -17.59 -12.62 22.38
CA ILE A 327 -18.96 -12.49 21.90
C ILE A 327 -19.71 -13.81 22.03
N THR A 328 -20.98 -13.76 22.45
CA THR A 328 -21.86 -14.94 22.51
C THR A 328 -23.26 -14.55 22.06
N ASN A 329 -23.77 -15.21 21.02
CA ASN A 329 -25.12 -14.98 20.52
C ASN A 329 -26.15 -15.39 21.59
N ASN A 330 -27.21 -14.60 21.74
CA ASN A 330 -28.37 -14.96 22.55
C ASN A 330 -29.52 -15.42 21.64
N PRO A 331 -29.73 -16.73 21.40
CA PRO A 331 -30.79 -17.21 20.52
C PRO A 331 -32.19 -17.07 21.13
N THR A 332 -32.33 -16.89 22.45
CA THR A 332 -33.66 -16.74 23.06
C THR A 332 -34.31 -15.41 22.70
N SER A 333 -33.51 -14.37 22.46
CA SER A 333 -33.98 -13.04 22.05
C SER A 333 -34.74 -13.04 20.73
N ASP A 334 -34.46 -14.00 19.86
CA ASP A 334 -35.01 -14.08 18.51
C ASP A 334 -36.46 -14.54 18.50
N LYS A 335 -36.92 -15.15 19.60
CA LYS A 335 -38.30 -15.63 19.77
C LYS A 335 -39.26 -14.55 20.25
N GLU A 336 -38.76 -13.46 20.84
CA GLU A 336 -39.60 -12.42 21.45
C GLU A 336 -40.32 -11.53 20.43
N ASN A 337 -39.90 -11.55 19.15
CA ASN A 337 -40.45 -10.82 18.00
C ASN A 337 -40.85 -9.36 18.29
N ARG A 338 -40.12 -8.69 19.19
CA ARG A 338 -40.41 -7.34 19.71
C ARG A 338 -39.26 -6.41 19.35
N LYS A 339 -39.56 -5.16 19.02
CA LYS A 339 -38.51 -4.16 18.82
C LYS A 339 -37.65 -4.03 20.07
N TRP A 340 -36.33 -3.99 19.90
CA TRP A 340 -35.35 -3.90 21.00
C TRP A 340 -35.28 -5.12 21.92
N SER A 341 -35.71 -6.30 21.46
CA SER A 341 -35.46 -7.57 22.16
C SER A 341 -34.25 -8.33 21.63
N TYR A 342 -33.86 -8.15 20.37
CA TYR A 342 -32.82 -8.93 19.69
C TYR A 342 -31.43 -8.58 20.20
N GLY A 343 -30.72 -9.50 20.85
CA GLY A 343 -29.44 -9.19 21.46
C GLY A 343 -28.39 -10.28 21.45
N PHE A 344 -27.21 -9.92 21.94
CA PHE A 344 -26.08 -10.83 22.21
C PHE A 344 -25.27 -10.30 23.39
N TYR A 345 -24.40 -11.15 23.92
CA TYR A 345 -23.57 -10.85 25.08
C TYR A 345 -22.11 -10.59 24.68
N LEU A 346 -21.49 -9.62 25.36
CA LEU A 346 -20.04 -9.55 25.52
C LEU A 346 -19.70 -9.99 26.93
N THR A 347 -19.03 -11.12 27.07
CA THR A 347 -18.63 -11.66 28.37
C THR A 347 -17.13 -11.48 28.57
N HIS A 348 -16.72 -10.99 29.74
CA HIS A 348 -15.32 -10.81 30.04
C HIS A 348 -14.60 -12.17 30.16
N ASN A 349 -13.41 -12.28 29.58
CA ASN A 349 -12.65 -13.53 29.51
C ASN A 349 -12.27 -14.08 30.88
N GLN A 350 -12.11 -13.21 31.88
CA GLN A 350 -11.82 -13.59 33.28
C GLN A 350 -13.08 -13.72 34.16
N GLY A 351 -14.29 -13.73 33.59
CA GLY A 351 -15.53 -13.89 34.36
C GLY A 351 -15.95 -12.67 35.19
N GLN A 352 -15.43 -11.48 34.85
CA GLN A 352 -15.85 -10.20 35.41
C GLN A 352 -17.17 -9.73 34.74
N ASN A 353 -17.49 -8.45 34.92
CA ASN A 353 -18.67 -7.80 34.35
C ASN A 353 -18.79 -8.02 32.83
N GLY A 354 -20.02 -8.24 32.38
CA GLY A 354 -20.37 -8.37 30.97
C GLY A 354 -21.37 -7.30 30.52
N PHE A 355 -21.60 -7.27 29.23
CA PHE A 355 -22.58 -6.40 28.58
C PHE A 355 -23.56 -7.22 27.75
N GLU A 356 -24.80 -6.76 27.70
CA GLU A 356 -25.81 -7.26 26.79
C GLU A 356 -26.23 -6.11 25.86
N PHE A 357 -26.11 -6.35 24.56
CA PHE A 357 -26.49 -5.42 23.50
C PHE A 357 -27.82 -5.85 22.92
N PHE A 358 -28.73 -4.90 22.75
CA PHE A 358 -30.04 -5.11 22.14
C PHE A 358 -30.25 -4.16 20.96
N PHE A 359 -30.85 -4.70 19.90
CA PHE A 359 -31.07 -4.01 18.64
C PHE A 359 -32.54 -4.01 18.25
N LYS A 360 -32.92 -3.02 17.45
CA LYS A 360 -34.31 -2.77 17.05
C LYS A 360 -34.90 -3.93 16.23
N THR A 361 -34.10 -4.58 15.38
CA THR A 361 -34.54 -5.66 14.50
C THR A 361 -33.54 -6.82 14.52
N LYS A 362 -34.00 -7.99 14.04
CA LYS A 362 -33.17 -9.20 13.94
C LYS A 362 -32.03 -9.01 12.92
N GLU A 363 -32.29 -8.27 11.84
CA GLU A 363 -31.32 -7.97 10.78
C GLU A 363 -30.20 -7.09 11.33
N LEU A 364 -30.52 -6.08 12.15
CA LEU A 364 -29.53 -5.25 12.82
C LEU A 364 -28.69 -6.07 13.81
N LYS A 365 -29.32 -6.93 14.61
CA LYS A 365 -28.58 -7.87 15.47
C LYS A 365 -27.60 -8.71 14.66
N LYS A 366 -28.04 -9.30 13.54
CA LYS A 366 -27.20 -10.14 12.68
C LYS A 366 -26.00 -9.35 12.14
N LYS A 367 -26.25 -8.16 11.57
CA LYS A 367 -25.20 -7.26 11.07
C LYS A 367 -24.18 -6.94 12.15
N TRP A 368 -24.63 -6.53 13.33
CA TRP A 368 -23.73 -6.21 14.44
C TRP A 368 -22.95 -7.43 14.92
N LEU A 369 -23.60 -8.59 15.07
CA LEU A 369 -22.94 -9.84 15.46
C LEU A 369 -21.81 -10.20 14.48
N GLU A 370 -22.03 -10.05 13.17
CA GLU A 370 -21.02 -10.24 12.12
C GLU A 370 -19.87 -9.25 12.27
N GLN A 371 -20.15 -7.95 12.45
CA GLN A 371 -19.13 -6.92 12.60
C GLN A 371 -18.27 -7.11 13.85
N PHE A 372 -18.86 -7.45 14.98
CA PHE A 372 -18.12 -7.81 16.19
C PHE A 372 -17.28 -9.08 15.99
N GLY A 373 -17.82 -10.08 15.29
CA GLY A 373 -17.08 -11.28 14.92
C GLY A 373 -15.83 -10.96 14.08
N MET A 374 -15.95 -10.06 13.10
CA MET A 374 -14.84 -9.58 12.29
C MET A 374 -13.80 -8.84 13.12
N ALA A 375 -14.23 -7.95 14.03
CA ALA A 375 -13.35 -7.23 14.95
C ALA A 375 -12.54 -8.20 15.84
N ILE A 376 -13.23 -9.15 16.50
CA ILE A 376 -12.58 -10.16 17.34
C ILE A 376 -11.61 -11.04 16.53
N SER A 377 -11.97 -11.42 15.29
CA SER A 377 -11.10 -12.16 14.38
C SER A 377 -9.86 -11.37 13.94
N ASN A 378 -9.91 -10.04 13.94
CA ASN A 378 -8.74 -9.20 13.68
C ASN A 378 -7.83 -9.08 14.90
N ILE A 379 -8.39 -8.99 16.11
CA ILE A 379 -7.59 -9.01 17.34
C ILE A 379 -6.91 -10.37 17.53
N HIS A 380 -7.68 -11.45 17.33
CA HIS A 380 -7.27 -12.83 17.53
C HIS A 380 -7.42 -13.60 16.22
N PRO A 381 -6.54 -13.36 15.24
CA PRO A 381 -6.60 -14.09 13.97
C PRO A 381 -6.21 -15.55 14.19
N GLU A 382 -6.68 -16.40 13.28
CA GLU A 382 -6.23 -17.79 13.24
C GLU A 382 -4.71 -17.83 13.08
N ASN A 383 -4.06 -18.75 13.79
CA ASN A 383 -2.61 -18.92 13.78
C ASN A 383 -1.76 -17.79 14.38
N ALA A 384 -2.34 -16.78 15.07
CA ALA A 384 -1.56 -15.71 15.72
C ALA A 384 -0.48 -16.21 16.69
N THR A 385 -0.73 -17.34 17.34
CA THR A 385 0.19 -17.98 18.29
C THR A 385 0.81 -19.29 17.78
N ASN A 386 0.57 -19.61 16.50
CA ASN A 386 1.11 -20.82 15.90
C ASN A 386 2.65 -20.80 15.97
N ASN A 387 3.26 -21.96 16.16
CA ASN A 387 4.70 -22.11 16.23
C ASN A 387 5.39 -21.13 17.22
N PHE A 388 4.73 -20.83 18.35
CA PHE A 388 5.20 -19.96 19.43
C PHE A 388 5.30 -18.46 19.11
N HIS A 389 4.79 -18.04 17.95
CA HIS A 389 4.70 -16.62 17.62
C HIS A 389 3.69 -15.89 18.52
N GLU A 390 3.71 -14.58 18.45
CA GLU A 390 2.74 -13.72 19.11
C GLU A 390 2.45 -12.52 18.20
N PHE A 391 1.70 -12.80 17.13
CA PHE A 391 1.30 -11.80 16.15
C PHE A 391 0.22 -10.89 16.71
N ARG A 392 0.42 -9.58 16.58
CA ARG A 392 -0.54 -8.55 16.96
C ARG A 392 -0.76 -7.60 15.80
N MET A 393 -1.97 -7.07 15.67
CA MET A 393 -2.28 -6.04 14.68
C MET A 393 -1.28 -4.89 14.80
N HIS A 394 -0.75 -4.42 13.66
CA HIS A 394 0.32 -3.43 13.66
C HIS A 394 0.24 -2.49 12.47
N THR A 395 0.56 -1.22 12.70
CA THR A 395 0.77 -0.21 11.66
C THR A 395 2.25 -0.03 11.41
N PHE A 396 2.71 -0.44 10.23
CA PHE A 396 4.09 -0.29 9.78
C PHE A 396 4.30 1.13 9.25
N GLU A 397 5.24 1.88 9.85
CA GLU A 397 5.54 3.27 9.42
C GLU A 397 6.24 3.33 8.05
N ARG A 398 6.95 2.26 7.70
CA ARG A 398 7.65 2.11 6.42
C ARG A 398 6.92 1.09 5.58
N ILE A 399 7.02 1.27 4.27
CA ILE A 399 6.61 0.25 3.31
C ILE A 399 7.36 -1.03 3.64
N THR A 400 6.60 -2.08 3.89
CA THR A 400 7.12 -3.36 4.38
C THR A 400 6.51 -4.48 3.56
N SER A 401 7.28 -5.53 3.30
CA SER A 401 6.79 -6.75 2.64
C SER A 401 6.56 -7.85 3.69
N CYS A 402 5.56 -8.69 3.43
CA CYS A 402 5.27 -9.85 4.26
C CYS A 402 6.47 -10.82 4.24
N ASN A 403 6.91 -11.24 5.43
CA ASN A 403 8.02 -12.17 5.57
C ASN A 403 7.70 -13.60 5.09
N SER A 404 6.45 -13.90 4.72
CA SER A 404 6.04 -15.20 4.18
C SER A 404 5.88 -15.20 2.66
N CYS A 405 5.09 -14.29 2.10
CA CYS A 405 4.76 -14.27 0.67
C CYS A 405 5.58 -13.26 -0.15
N HIS A 406 6.36 -12.40 0.52
CA HIS A 406 7.16 -11.32 -0.08
C HIS A 406 6.36 -10.24 -0.83
N MET A 407 5.02 -10.28 -0.79
CA MET A 407 4.14 -9.22 -1.28
C MET A 407 4.05 -8.08 -0.25
N LEU A 408 3.66 -6.90 -0.71
CA LEU A 408 3.54 -5.72 0.14
C LEU A 408 2.51 -5.92 1.25
N LEU A 409 2.82 -5.46 2.47
CA LEU A 409 1.81 -5.19 3.50
C LEU A 409 1.12 -3.89 3.09
N ARG A 410 -0.03 -4.02 2.43
CA ARG A 410 -0.67 -2.94 1.69
C ARG A 410 -1.35 -1.92 2.59
N GLY A 411 -1.34 -0.66 2.16
CA GLY A 411 -1.94 0.45 2.90
C GLY A 411 -0.97 1.18 3.84
N ILE A 412 -1.53 2.02 4.70
CA ILE A 412 -0.80 2.89 5.65
C ILE A 412 -1.28 2.75 7.10
N PHE A 413 -2.36 1.99 7.34
CA PHE A 413 -2.99 1.90 8.65
C PHE A 413 -3.33 0.45 8.96
N TYR A 414 -2.75 -0.16 10.00
CA TYR A 414 -2.96 -1.57 10.35
C TYR A 414 -2.87 -2.52 9.14
N GLN A 415 -1.75 -2.47 8.41
CA GLN A 415 -1.55 -3.23 7.17
C GLN A 415 -1.46 -4.74 7.38
N GLY A 416 -1.16 -5.18 8.61
CA GLY A 416 -0.99 -6.58 8.93
C GLY A 416 -0.65 -6.79 10.40
N TYR A 417 0.18 -7.80 10.64
CA TYR A 417 0.54 -8.25 11.98
C TYR A 417 2.04 -8.28 12.17
N LEU A 418 2.48 -7.93 13.37
CA LEU A 418 3.87 -7.99 13.81
C LEU A 418 3.98 -8.98 14.97
N CYS A 419 4.91 -9.92 14.88
CA CYS A 419 5.22 -10.80 16.00
C CYS A 419 6.03 -10.04 17.05
N SER A 420 5.48 -9.88 18.26
CA SER A 420 6.14 -9.14 19.36
C SER A 420 7.46 -9.78 19.83
N LYS A 421 7.67 -11.07 19.54
CA LYS A 421 8.84 -11.83 19.98
C LYS A 421 10.00 -11.81 18.98
N CYS A 422 9.71 -11.88 17.68
CA CYS A 422 10.75 -12.03 16.64
C CYS A 422 10.75 -10.91 15.58
N GLY A 423 9.78 -10.00 15.60
CA GLY A 423 9.72 -8.86 14.70
C GLY A 423 9.30 -9.19 13.25
N LEU A 424 8.86 -10.42 12.96
CA LEU A 424 8.33 -10.76 11.64
C LEU A 424 6.99 -10.05 11.39
N GLY A 425 6.87 -9.42 10.22
CA GLY A 425 5.65 -8.81 9.70
C GLY A 425 4.95 -9.72 8.69
N ALA A 426 3.62 -9.80 8.75
CA ALA A 426 2.86 -10.72 7.90
C ALA A 426 1.41 -10.27 7.65
N HIS A 427 0.83 -10.73 6.53
CA HIS A 427 -0.61 -10.68 6.29
C HIS A 427 -1.37 -11.63 7.23
N LYS A 428 -2.67 -11.40 7.41
CA LYS A 428 -3.54 -12.22 8.28
C LYS A 428 -3.57 -13.69 7.86
N GLU A 429 -3.62 -13.92 6.56
CA GLU A 429 -3.67 -15.22 5.90
C GLU A 429 -2.29 -15.91 5.84
N CYS A 430 -1.20 -15.20 6.17
CA CYS A 430 0.15 -15.71 6.14
C CYS A 430 0.66 -16.20 7.51
N LEU A 431 -0.08 -15.95 8.61
CA LEU A 431 0.39 -16.22 9.97
C LEU A 431 0.71 -17.70 10.23
N GLY A 432 0.00 -18.62 9.56
CA GLY A 432 0.22 -20.07 9.70
C GLY A 432 1.43 -20.61 8.92
N ARG A 433 2.11 -19.79 8.11
CA ARG A 433 3.16 -20.25 7.18
C ARG A 433 4.57 -20.16 7.77
N PHE A 434 4.72 -19.63 8.98
CA PHE A 434 6.03 -19.47 9.62
C PHE A 434 6.43 -20.70 10.43
N GLY A 435 7.74 -21.00 10.47
CA GLY A 435 8.34 -21.95 11.41
C GLY A 435 8.33 -21.46 12.86
N CYS A 436 9.08 -22.12 13.75
CA CYS A 436 9.12 -21.75 15.17
C CYS A 436 9.65 -20.33 15.41
N CYS A 437 8.95 -19.57 16.24
CA CYS A 437 9.35 -18.25 16.68
C CYS A 437 10.73 -18.25 17.34
N GLY A 438 11.55 -17.24 17.05
CA GLY A 438 12.90 -17.09 17.60
C GLY A 438 13.94 -18.04 17.00
N LYS A 439 13.54 -19.01 16.17
CA LYS A 439 14.48 -19.68 15.28
C LYS A 439 14.69 -18.77 14.07
N THR A 440 15.88 -18.18 13.97
CA THR A 440 16.41 -17.84 12.65
C THR A 440 16.56 -19.17 11.91
N ASP A 441 15.56 -19.58 11.13
CA ASP A 441 15.68 -20.76 10.30
C ASP A 441 16.88 -20.55 9.39
N SER A 442 17.97 -21.27 9.72
CA SER A 442 19.06 -21.60 8.81
C SER A 442 18.61 -22.76 7.90
N SER A 443 17.32 -22.81 7.59
CA SER A 443 16.59 -23.96 7.10
C SER A 443 15.38 -23.49 6.28
N SER A 444 15.65 -22.74 5.22
CA SER A 444 14.78 -22.73 4.04
C SER A 444 15.57 -23.28 2.85
N VAL A 445 14.94 -24.22 2.16
CA VAL A 445 15.30 -24.81 0.86
C VAL A 445 16.36 -25.94 0.89
N ARG A 446 15.96 -27.12 1.36
CA ARG A 446 16.36 -28.39 0.71
C ARG A 446 15.23 -28.82 -0.24
N THR A 447 15.12 -28.16 -1.38
CA THR A 447 14.61 -28.80 -2.59
C THR A 447 15.83 -29.27 -3.37
N GLN A 448 15.86 -30.57 -3.66
CA GLN A 448 16.84 -31.14 -4.58
C GLN A 448 16.64 -30.49 -5.95
N GLY A 449 17.58 -29.64 -6.35
CA GLY A 449 17.64 -29.02 -7.66
C GLY A 449 19.00 -28.38 -7.83
N LYS A 450 19.85 -28.97 -8.70
CA LYS A 450 21.17 -28.44 -9.04
C LYS A 450 21.01 -27.12 -9.82
N HIS A 451 20.99 -25.98 -9.14
CA HIS A 451 21.34 -24.69 -9.73
C HIS A 451 22.18 -23.91 -8.72
N ARG A 452 23.34 -23.42 -9.17
CA ARG A 452 24.28 -22.64 -8.35
C ARG A 452 23.73 -21.24 -8.16
N ASP A 453 23.19 -20.95 -6.99
CA ASP A 453 22.92 -19.58 -6.55
C ASP A 453 24.21 -18.76 -6.50
N PRO A 454 24.25 -17.53 -7.03
CA PRO A 454 25.28 -16.58 -6.69
C PRO A 454 25.01 -16.11 -5.26
N GLY A 455 25.71 -16.67 -4.28
CA GLY A 455 25.59 -16.30 -2.86
C GLY A 455 25.77 -14.79 -2.63
N LEU A 456 25.39 -14.34 -1.42
CA LEU A 456 25.47 -12.93 -1.00
C LEU A 456 26.83 -12.28 -1.34
N PRO A 457 26.85 -10.95 -1.60
CA PRO A 457 28.08 -10.22 -1.95
C PRO A 457 29.20 -10.50 -0.94
N LYS A 458 30.38 -10.85 -1.45
CA LYS A 458 31.55 -11.14 -0.61
C LYS A 458 32.46 -9.91 -0.55
N MET A 459 32.92 -9.62 0.65
CA MET A 459 33.77 -8.47 0.95
C MET A 459 35.08 -8.98 1.56
N LEU A 460 36.21 -8.54 1.02
CA LEU A 460 37.53 -8.82 1.57
C LEU A 460 37.88 -7.76 2.60
N VAL A 461 38.25 -8.19 3.81
CA VAL A 461 38.70 -7.29 4.89
C VAL A 461 40.07 -6.74 4.55
N THR A 462 40.16 -5.41 4.50
CA THR A 462 41.39 -4.66 4.21
C THR A 462 42.04 -4.14 5.49
N ARG A 463 41.26 -3.97 6.58
CA ARG A 463 41.73 -3.42 7.86
C ARG A 463 41.17 -4.23 9.04
N ASN A 464 42.05 -4.58 10.00
CA ASN A 464 41.64 -5.22 11.24
C ASN A 464 40.66 -4.34 12.05
N TYR A 465 39.70 -4.98 12.72
CA TYR A 465 38.82 -4.33 13.69
C TYR A 465 38.47 -5.31 14.81
N PHE A 466 38.66 -4.89 16.06
CA PHE A 466 38.58 -5.73 17.25
C PHE A 466 37.43 -5.33 18.18
N GLY A 467 36.33 -4.80 17.62
CA GLY A 467 35.14 -4.41 18.38
C GLY A 467 35.16 -3.01 18.99
N VAL A 468 36.14 -2.17 18.62
CA VAL A 468 36.25 -0.78 19.11
C VAL A 468 36.43 0.18 17.92
N PRO A 469 35.60 1.23 17.79
CA PRO A 469 34.44 1.57 18.63
C PRO A 469 33.32 0.52 18.53
N SER A 470 32.51 0.32 19.58
CA SER A 470 31.42 -0.67 19.54
C SER A 470 30.23 -0.14 18.71
N PRO A 471 29.58 -0.95 17.87
CA PRO A 471 28.39 -0.56 17.13
C PRO A 471 27.18 -0.40 18.08
N ALA A 472 26.33 0.60 17.82
CA ALA A 472 25.12 0.83 18.60
C ALA A 472 23.99 -0.17 18.29
N SER A 473 24.04 -0.81 17.12
CA SER A 473 22.95 -1.62 16.54
C SER A 473 23.08 -3.13 16.77
N GLY A 474 24.11 -3.59 17.50
CA GLY A 474 24.29 -5.02 17.79
C GLY A 474 25.72 -5.41 18.16
N PRO A 475 26.02 -6.72 18.24
CA PRO A 475 27.34 -7.20 18.64
C PRO A 475 28.39 -6.87 17.58
N ALA A 476 29.58 -6.46 18.04
CA ALA A 476 30.70 -6.18 17.16
C ALA A 476 31.30 -7.47 16.59
N LEU A 477 31.58 -7.48 15.29
CA LEU A 477 32.30 -8.57 14.62
C LEU A 477 33.79 -8.26 14.61
N THR A 478 34.59 -9.13 15.24
CA THR A 478 36.06 -9.00 15.18
C THR A 478 36.53 -9.52 13.83
N ILE A 479 37.17 -8.66 13.02
CA ILE A 479 37.59 -8.97 11.65
C ILE A 479 39.11 -8.75 11.51
N ASN A 480 39.77 -9.64 10.77
CA ASN A 480 41.19 -9.55 10.46
C ASN A 480 41.41 -9.36 8.95
N THR A 481 42.42 -8.59 8.57
CA THR A 481 42.83 -8.38 7.18
C THR A 481 43.06 -9.74 6.51
N GLY A 482 42.37 -9.96 5.38
CA GLY A 482 42.36 -11.24 4.67
C GLY A 482 41.10 -12.07 4.88
N ASP A 483 40.27 -11.78 5.89
CA ASP A 483 38.97 -12.43 6.06
C ASP A 483 38.04 -12.10 4.89
N ILE A 484 37.22 -13.07 4.50
CA ILE A 484 36.15 -12.85 3.52
C ILE A 484 34.83 -12.85 4.29
N ILE A 485 34.15 -11.72 4.22
CA ILE A 485 32.86 -11.49 4.86
C ILE A 485 31.77 -11.64 3.80
N GLU A 486 30.81 -12.50 4.06
CA GLU A 486 29.54 -12.54 3.36
C GLU A 486 28.64 -11.43 3.90
N LEU A 487 28.28 -10.48 3.05
CA LEU A 487 27.58 -9.26 3.44
C LEU A 487 26.09 -9.58 3.65
N ILE A 488 25.60 -9.38 4.88
CA ILE A 488 24.21 -9.63 5.26
C ILE A 488 23.38 -8.36 5.08
N CYS A 489 23.92 -7.21 5.49
CA CYS A 489 23.27 -5.91 5.36
C CYS A 489 24.34 -4.81 5.17
N ALA A 490 24.18 -4.00 4.14
CA ALA A 490 24.99 -2.81 3.92
C ALA A 490 24.08 -1.62 3.65
N ASP A 491 24.12 -0.65 4.56
CA ASP A 491 23.51 0.65 4.39
C ASP A 491 24.62 1.64 3.99
N LEU A 492 24.47 2.28 2.83
CA LEU A 492 25.43 3.25 2.30
C LEU A 492 25.51 4.54 3.14
N HIS A 493 24.51 4.79 3.99
CA HIS A 493 24.47 5.93 4.90
C HIS A 493 24.93 5.58 6.32
N SER A 494 25.22 4.30 6.60
CA SER A 494 25.75 3.83 7.88
C SER A 494 27.25 3.54 7.80
N PRO A 495 28.05 3.99 8.78
CA PRO A 495 29.45 3.57 8.91
C PRO A 495 29.59 2.10 9.36
N TRP A 496 28.49 1.41 9.67
CA TRP A 496 28.44 0.04 10.17
C TRP A 496 27.67 -0.87 9.23
N TRP A 497 28.33 -1.93 8.75
CA TRP A 497 27.72 -2.99 7.97
C TRP A 497 27.65 -4.28 8.79
N GLN A 498 26.71 -5.14 8.42
CA GLN A 498 26.54 -6.45 9.05
C GLN A 498 26.93 -7.55 8.08
N GLY A 499 27.68 -8.51 8.56
CA GLY A 499 28.12 -9.63 7.73
C GLY A 499 28.58 -10.81 8.55
N ARG A 500 28.99 -11.86 7.85
CA ARG A 500 29.43 -13.12 8.42
C ARG A 500 30.78 -13.51 7.85
N ILE A 501 31.75 -13.78 8.72
CA ILE A 501 33.06 -14.27 8.28
C ILE A 501 32.88 -15.69 7.72
N LEU A 502 33.32 -15.92 6.49
CA LEU A 502 33.10 -17.22 5.82
C LEU A 502 33.84 -18.38 6.50
N SER A 503 35.03 -18.11 7.06
CA SER A 503 35.89 -19.09 7.74
C SER A 503 35.40 -19.45 9.14
N THR A 504 35.05 -18.47 9.97
CA THR A 504 34.64 -18.70 11.37
C THR A 504 33.13 -18.82 11.57
N LYS A 505 32.33 -18.41 10.59
CA LYS A 505 30.86 -18.31 10.65
C LYS A 505 30.32 -17.32 11.69
N GLU A 506 31.19 -16.54 12.32
CA GLU A 506 30.79 -15.47 13.23
C GLU A 506 30.12 -14.33 12.46
N ALA A 507 29.06 -13.76 13.04
CA ALA A 507 28.28 -12.68 12.45
C ALA A 507 28.14 -11.51 13.42
N GLY A 508 28.16 -10.30 12.89
CA GLY A 508 28.05 -9.08 13.68
C GLY A 508 28.33 -7.85 12.82
N PHE A 509 28.48 -6.70 13.49
CA PHE A 509 28.70 -5.42 12.84
C PHE A 509 30.19 -5.06 12.74
N PHE A 510 30.60 -4.55 11.59
CA PHE A 510 31.96 -4.09 11.32
C PHE A 510 31.94 -2.76 10.54
N PRO A 511 33.03 -1.97 10.56
CA PRO A 511 33.09 -0.71 9.85
C PRO A 511 33.02 -0.92 8.34
N SER A 512 32.15 -0.17 7.64
CA SER A 512 31.98 -0.27 6.18
C SER A 512 33.24 0.07 5.40
N ASP A 513 34.09 0.92 5.95
CA ASP A 513 35.38 1.34 5.38
C ASP A 513 36.52 0.30 5.54
N ALA A 514 36.29 -0.79 6.29
CA ALA A 514 37.29 -1.82 6.56
C ALA A 514 37.30 -2.96 5.53
N VAL A 515 36.48 -2.87 4.48
CA VAL A 515 36.28 -3.96 3.50
C VAL A 515 36.20 -3.47 2.05
N ARG A 516 36.40 -4.36 1.09
CA ARG A 516 36.22 -4.11 -0.36
C ARG A 516 35.53 -5.28 -1.08
N PRO A 517 34.80 -5.08 -2.20
CA PRO A 517 34.15 -6.16 -2.94
C PRO A 517 35.13 -7.24 -3.46
N CYS A 518 34.68 -8.49 -3.45
CA CYS A 518 35.40 -9.67 -3.94
C CYS A 518 34.60 -10.38 -5.05
N PRO A 519 35.21 -10.74 -6.22
CA PRO A 519 36.62 -10.59 -6.57
C PRO A 519 37.01 -9.13 -6.80
N CYS A 520 38.25 -8.80 -6.46
CA CYS A 520 38.77 -7.44 -6.57
C CYS A 520 38.69 -7.00 -8.04
N VAL A 521 37.78 -6.08 -8.38
CA VAL A 521 37.77 -5.46 -9.70
C VAL A 521 39.03 -4.59 -9.78
N SER A 522 39.96 -4.94 -10.67
CA SER A 522 41.15 -4.13 -10.94
C SER A 522 40.72 -2.72 -11.31
N SER A 523 41.22 -1.74 -10.56
CA SER A 523 41.09 -0.31 -10.84
C SER A 523 41.57 -0.01 -12.25
N PHE A 524 40.62 0.23 -13.18
CA PHE A 524 40.94 0.92 -14.43
C PHE A 524 41.38 2.34 -14.08
N GLY A 525 42.58 2.70 -14.54
CA GLY A 525 43.25 3.94 -14.20
C GLY A 525 42.45 5.17 -14.62
N PHE A 526 42.30 6.09 -13.67
CA PHE A 526 42.14 7.50 -13.99
C PHE A 526 43.41 7.97 -14.72
N GLN A 527 43.36 8.05 -16.05
CA GLN A 527 44.21 8.99 -16.77
C GLN A 527 43.52 10.34 -16.75
N SER A 528 44.18 11.28 -16.08
CA SER A 528 43.96 12.71 -16.11
C SER A 528 43.94 13.24 -17.56
N CYS A 529 42.83 13.84 -17.98
CA CYS A 529 42.87 14.88 -19.01
C CYS A 529 43.06 16.22 -18.30
N GLN A 530 44.21 16.84 -18.56
CA GLN A 530 44.36 18.30 -18.57
C GLN A 530 43.58 18.88 -19.75
#